data_AF-A0A8S3AGX7-F1
#
_entry.id   AF-A0A8S3AGX7-F1
#
_cell.length_a   1.000
_cell.length_b   1.000
_cell.length_c   1.000
_cell.angle_alpha   90.00
_cell.angle_beta   90.00
_cell.angle_gamma   90.00
#
_symmetry.space_group_name_H-M   'P 1'
#
loop_
_entity.id
_entity.type
_entity.pdbx_description
1 polymer ?
#
loop_
_entity_poly.entity_id
_entity_poly.type
_entity_poly.pdbx_seq_one_letter_code
_entity_poly.pdbx_strand_id
1 'polypeptide(L)' 'FCPPCMHLLPEFRKASKRLTDKVSFGTVDCTIHQPLCQQSGINSYPTTILYNQSVQHNFHGQHQEQAIINFIDDILHPTV' A
#
# COMPACT_ATOMS: atom_id res chain seq x y z
N PHE A 1 4.93 18.51 -4.34
CA PHE A 1 3.74 18.11 -3.56
C PHE A 1 3.94 16.64 -3.14
N CYS A 2 3.92 16.34 -1.84
CA CYS A 2 4.28 15.05 -1.21
C CYS A 2 5.60 14.39 -1.69
N PRO A 3 6.78 14.89 -1.27
CA PRO A 3 8.06 14.17 -1.46
C PRO A 3 8.04 12.69 -1.02
N PRO A 4 7.49 12.31 0.16
CA PRO A 4 7.50 10.90 0.56
C PRO A 4 6.66 10.00 -0.35
N CYS A 5 5.59 10.53 -0.96
CA CYS A 5 4.81 9.80 -1.97
C CYS A 5 5.67 9.49 -3.21
N MET A 6 6.44 10.47 -3.68
CA MET A 6 7.32 10.30 -4.85
C MET A 6 8.43 9.27 -4.61
N HIS A 7 8.91 9.15 -3.37
CA HIS A 7 9.87 8.11 -2.98
C HIS A 7 9.23 6.70 -2.93
N LEU A 8 7.98 6.60 -2.46
CA LEU A 8 7.28 5.32 -2.37
C LEU A 8 6.87 4.75 -3.74
N LEU A 9 6.41 5.59 -4.67
CA LEU A 9 5.91 5.16 -5.99
C LEU A 9 6.83 4.21 -6.78
N PRO A 10 8.15 4.46 -6.95
CA PRO A 10 9.02 3.53 -7.67
C PRO A 10 9.16 2.18 -6.95
N GLU A 11 9.27 2.19 -5.62
CA GLU A 11 9.39 0.99 -4.80
C GLU A 11 8.11 0.16 -4.82
N PHE A 12 6.95 0.83 -4.76
CA PHE A 12 5.63 0.22 -4.89
C PHE A 12 5.44 -0.46 -6.25
N ARG A 13 5.92 0.17 -7.34
CA ARG A 13 5.93 -0.44 -8.69
C ARG A 13 6.86 -1.64 -8.82
N LYS A 14 7.99 -1.67 -8.11
CA LYS A 14 8.87 -2.84 -8.11
C LYS A 14 8.21 -4.01 -7.37
N ALA A 15 7.65 -3.73 -6.19
CA ALA A 15 6.89 -4.71 -5.41
C ALA A 15 5.72 -5.29 -6.20
N SER A 16 4.97 -4.44 -6.93
CA SER A 16 3.84 -4.89 -7.75
C SER A 16 4.26 -5.89 -8.82
N LYS A 17 5.41 -5.68 -9.47
CA LYS A 17 5.92 -6.61 -10.49
C LYS A 17 6.27 -7.97 -9.90
N ARG A 18 6.82 -8.02 -8.69
CA ARG A 18 7.17 -9.28 -8.01
C ARG A 18 5.97 -10.04 -7.47
N LEU A 19 4.88 -9.32 -7.18
CA LEU A 19 3.68 -9.87 -6.54
C LEU A 19 2.46 -9.91 -7.47
N THR A 20 2.67 -9.77 -8.79
CA THR A 20 1.62 -9.70 -9.82
C THR A 20 0.58 -10.82 -9.68
N ASP A 21 1.01 -12.04 -9.36
CA ASP A 21 0.12 -13.22 -9.28
C ASP A 21 -0.48 -13.45 -7.88
N LYS A 22 -0.05 -12.67 -6.87
CA LYS A 22 -0.48 -12.83 -5.48
C LYS A 22 -1.47 -11.74 -5.05
N VAL A 23 -1.21 -10.49 -5.41
CA VAL A 23 -1.97 -9.32 -4.95
C VAL A 23 -2.09 -8.29 -6.06
N SER A 24 -3.27 -7.66 -6.18
CA SER A 24 -3.48 -6.52 -7.07
C SER A 24 -3.02 -5.22 -6.42
N PHE A 25 -2.25 -4.42 -7.15
CA PHE A 25 -1.74 -3.13 -6.69
C PHE A 25 -2.51 -1.99 -7.36
N GLY A 26 -2.82 -0.94 -6.60
CA GLY A 26 -3.51 0.24 -7.10
C GLY A 26 -3.03 1.50 -6.38
N THR A 27 -3.10 2.64 -7.06
CA THR A 27 -2.83 3.95 -6.49
C THR A 27 -4.03 4.86 -6.70
N VAL A 28 -4.46 5.55 -5.65
CA VAL A 28 -5.56 6.52 -5.71
C VAL A 28 -4.99 7.91 -5.51
N ASP A 29 -5.32 8.83 -6.41
CA ASP A 29 -5.01 10.24 -6.22
C ASP A 29 -6.09 10.89 -5.35
N CYS A 30 -5.77 11.11 -4.08
CA CYS A 30 -6.66 11.74 -3.11
C CYS A 30 -6.88 13.24 -3.35
N THR A 31 -6.07 13.90 -4.18
CA THR A 31 -6.32 15.29 -4.57
C THR A 31 -7.51 15.40 -5.52
N ILE A 32 -7.75 14.37 -6.31
CA ILE A 32 -8.87 14.24 -7.25
C ILE A 32 -10.05 13.51 -6.59
N HIS A 33 -9.77 12.41 -5.86
CA HIS A 33 -10.78 11.53 -5.27
C HIS A 33 -10.89 11.72 -3.74
N GLN A 34 -11.05 12.97 -3.31
CA GLN A 34 -11.20 13.33 -1.90
C GLN A 34 -12.26 12.51 -1.12
N PRO A 35 -13.50 12.30 -1.63
CA PRO A 35 -14.52 11.58 -0.85
C PRO A 35 -14.14 10.13 -0.59
N LEU A 36 -13.48 9.46 -1.55
CA LEU A 36 -12.99 8.09 -1.38
C LEU A 36 -11.93 8.02 -0.28
N CYS A 37 -10.96 8.92 -0.30
CA CYS A 37 -9.90 8.92 0.71
C CYS A 37 -10.41 9.28 2.10
N GLN A 38 -11.42 10.16 2.22
CA GLN A 38 -12.09 10.42 3.50
C GLN A 38 -12.86 9.20 4.01
N GLN A 39 -13.60 8.51 3.14
CA GLN A 39 -14.32 7.28 3.50
C GLN A 39 -13.37 6.15 3.93
N SER A 40 -12.18 6.07 3.32
CA SER A 40 -11.12 5.14 3.72
C SER A 40 -10.30 5.61 4.93
N GLY A 41 -10.65 6.74 5.56
CA GLY A 41 -9.96 7.24 6.76
C GLY A 41 -8.53 7.72 6.55
N ILE A 42 -8.17 8.15 5.33
CA ILE A 42 -6.82 8.60 4.98
C ILE A 42 -6.59 10.02 5.51
N ASN A 43 -5.73 10.15 6.52
CA ASN A 43 -5.41 11.44 7.16
C ASN A 43 -3.99 11.94 6.85
N SER A 44 -3.14 11.12 6.22
CA SER A 44 -1.75 11.45 5.90
C SER A 44 -1.29 10.79 4.60
N TYR A 45 -0.26 11.36 3.98
CA TYR A 45 0.28 10.89 2.70
C TYR A 45 1.77 10.55 2.79
N PRO A 46 2.23 9.47 2.12
CA PRO A 46 1.40 8.40 1.55
C PRO A 46 0.79 7.52 2.65
N THR A 47 -0.34 6.89 2.36
CA THR A 47 -0.91 5.80 3.17
C THR A 47 -1.09 4.59 2.26
N THR A 48 -0.60 3.43 2.70
CA THR A 48 -0.72 2.16 1.97
C THR A 48 -1.54 1.20 2.81
N ILE A 49 -2.59 0.64 2.21
CA ILE A 49 -3.52 -0.28 2.86
C ILE A 49 -3.60 -1.55 2.02
N LEU A 50 -3.41 -2.70 2.65
CA LEU A 50 -3.72 -3.99 2.06
C LEU A 50 -5.13 -4.41 2.47
N TYR A 51 -5.95 -4.74 1.48
CA TYR A 51 -7.29 -5.27 1.68
C TYR A 51 -7.26 -6.78 1.49
N ASN A 52 -7.45 -7.54 2.57
CA ASN A 52 -7.52 -9.01 2.54
C ASN A 52 -8.87 -9.47 3.10
N GLN A 53 -9.72 -10.10 2.27
CA GLN A 53 -11.04 -10.59 2.69
C GLN A 53 -11.91 -9.54 3.42
N SER A 54 -11.87 -8.28 2.98
CA SER A 54 -12.54 -7.11 3.61
C SER A 54 -11.91 -6.60 4.90
N VAL A 55 -10.82 -7.21 5.37
CA VAL A 55 -9.99 -6.70 6.46
C VAL A 55 -8.95 -5.74 5.91
N GLN A 56 -8.81 -4.59 6.57
CA GLN A 56 -7.83 -3.57 6.22
C GLN A 56 -6.58 -3.72 7.08
N HIS A 57 -5.43 -3.81 6.43
CA HIS A 57 -4.13 -3.82 7.09
C HIS A 57 -3.34 -2.59 6.67
N ASN A 58 -3.06 -1.71 7.62
CA ASN A 58 -2.28 -0.50 7.38
C ASN A 58 -0.79 -0.83 7.37
N PHE A 59 -0.10 -0.36 6.34
CA PHE A 59 1.34 -0.49 6.25
C PHE A 59 2.03 0.65 7.00
N HIS A 60 2.83 0.30 8.00
CA HIS A 60 3.63 1.24 8.79
C HIS A 60 5.15 1.05 8.61
N GLY A 61 5.56 0.24 7.63
CA GLY A 61 6.96 -0.09 7.37
C GLY A 61 7.70 0.98 6.57
N GLN A 62 8.96 0.69 6.25
CA GLN A 62 9.77 1.56 5.39
C GLN A 62 9.22 1.58 3.96
N HIS A 63 9.29 2.73 3.28
CA HIS A 63 8.86 2.89 1.89
C HIS A 63 9.85 2.26 0.89
N GLN A 64 10.17 0.98 1.06
CA GLN A 64 11.08 0.20 0.23
C GLN A 64 10.36 -1.04 -0.30
N GLU A 65 10.78 -1.52 -1.48
CA GLU A 65 10.22 -2.72 -2.12
C GLU A 65 10.14 -3.91 -1.15
N GLN A 66 11.25 -4.20 -0.47
CA GLN A 66 11.35 -5.38 0.39
C GLN A 66 10.39 -5.31 1.59
N ALA A 67 10.22 -4.13 2.17
CA ALA A 67 9.33 -3.96 3.32
C ALA A 67 7.86 -4.16 2.92
N ILE A 68 7.46 -3.70 1.74
CA ILE A 68 6.11 -3.93 1.18
C ILE A 68 5.89 -5.42 0.92
N ILE A 69 6.87 -6.10 0.33
CA ILE A 69 6.78 -7.54 0.04
C ILE A 69 6.65 -8.34 1.33
N ASN A 70 7.52 -8.08 2.31
CA ASN A 70 7.50 -8.78 3.60
C ASN A 70 6.16 -8.58 4.31
N PHE A 71 5.63 -7.35 4.31
CA PHE A 71 4.32 -7.05 4.90
C PHE A 71 3.19 -7.83 4.23
N ILE A 72 3.18 -7.91 2.90
CA ILE A 72 2.17 -8.68 2.18
C ILE A 72 2.32 -10.17 2.48
N ASP A 73 3.54 -10.70 2.50
CA ASP A 73 3.78 -12.12 2.74
C ASP A 73 3.38 -12.54 4.16
N ASP A 74 3.66 -11.71 5.16
CA ASP A 74 3.25 -11.92 6.57
C ASP A 74 1.72 -11.99 6.72
N ILE A 75 0.98 -11.13 6.00
CA ILE A 75 -0.49 -11.13 6.03
C ILE A 75 -1.09 -12.30 5.26
N LEU A 76 -0.47 -12.72 4.15
CA LEU A 76 -0.96 -13.84 3.35
C LEU A 76 -0.61 -15.21 3.96
N HIS A 77 0.51 -15.30 4.68
CA HIS A 77 1.00 -16.53 5.30
C HIS A 77 1.32 -16.28 6.78
N PRO A 78 0.31 -16.02 7.62
CA PRO A 78 0.53 -15.82 9.05
C PRO A 78 1.14 -17.08 9.65
N THR A 79 2.34 -16.96 10.23
CA THR A 79 2.93 -18.06 11.00
C THR A 79 2.15 -18.21 12.30
N VAL A 80 1.47 -19.35 12.43
CA VAL A 80 0.79 -19.80 13.65
C VAL A 80 1.78 -20.24 14.73
#